data_AF-A0A7C2X9J9-F1
#
_entry.id   AF-A0A7C2X9J9-F1
#
_cell.length_a   1.000
_cell.length_b   1.000
_cell.length_c   1.000
_cell.angle_alpha   90.00
_cell.angle_beta   90.00
_cell.angle_gamma   90.00
#
_symmetry.space_group_name_H-M   'P 1'
#
loop_
_entity.id
_entity.type
_entity.pdbx_description
1 polymer ?
#
loop_
_entity_poly.entity_id
_entity_poly.type
_entity_poly.pdbx_seq_one_letter_code
_entity_poly.pdbx_strand_id
1 'polypeptide(L)'
;MAKQMLVNTIDEEESRMAIVENGKLVEFNIKMAVREPITGNIYKGIVRSVQKGLRAAFVDYGAAKNGFLPLRDVSDEYLDKDGGLHTGREVFVQVVREEKGAKGAMLTTLISLPGRYTVLMPNRDSKGVSRRIEDEADRKKLKQVMDDIRAKEGMGFIVRTAGINRTKQELLRDFQMMTRLWKEIRKKADGMAAPALIYKESDFAIRALRDYFTSDIKEILVDDPETLKVMKNYCRAVSPRSVKTIRLYKEEAPIFDKYNIEDQINAIYRERVELKSGGSIIIEPTEALITIDVNSGRSHKRDAEETSYRTNLEAAEEIARQLRLRDLGGLIVIDFIDMADRKHIADVERNFKEAMKSDRSRIQLARISKFGILELSRQKKQSTIQEISYTVCDQCKGSGWVPSIEYLALNTFRKIKREAVGRGASEIEITLPTDVASYLLNNKRSEISRLEQAYDVSVYIAGSTGMARTEGEFNIVKRVEPAPELAQAETEGNGHQEKTDEKAANQAADNKEKPADEQRPASRRRRPRRRRPRSAAHAANDAESTSSDKREEEAAPSAENDDIPVIPEEQVVRSAEEPDDEKDKKKGIVRKFYNLLKM
;
A
#
# COMPACT_ATOMS: atom_id res chain seq x y z
N MET A 1 -20.39 -18.89 -18.64
CA MET A 1 -20.50 -19.50 -19.99
C MET A 1 -19.24 -20.31 -20.26
N ALA A 2 -18.52 -20.11 -21.37
CA ALA A 2 -17.20 -20.72 -21.57
C ALA A 2 -16.13 -19.68 -21.24
N LYS A 3 -15.35 -19.90 -20.18
CA LYS A 3 -14.17 -19.08 -19.89
C LYS A 3 -12.92 -19.75 -20.45
N GLN A 4 -11.98 -18.91 -20.89
CA GLN A 4 -10.63 -19.33 -21.28
C GLN A 4 -9.62 -18.59 -20.41
N MET A 5 -8.59 -19.30 -19.94
CA MET A 5 -7.44 -18.70 -19.27
C MET A 5 -6.28 -18.65 -20.26
N LEU A 6 -5.65 -17.50 -20.40
CA LEU A 6 -4.49 -17.27 -21.24
C LEU A 6 -3.30 -16.96 -20.33
N VAL A 7 -2.17 -17.63 -20.54
CA VAL A 7 -0.92 -17.40 -19.82
C VAL A 7 0.14 -17.03 -20.86
N ASN A 8 0.76 -15.86 -20.67
CA ASN A 8 1.83 -15.32 -21.49
C ASN A 8 3.11 -15.22 -20.65
N THR A 9 4.13 -15.95 -21.07
CA THR A 9 5.32 -16.30 -20.27
C THR A 9 6.56 -16.54 -21.16
N ILE A 10 6.53 -16.13 -22.43
CA ILE A 10 7.69 -16.17 -23.32
C ILE A 10 8.77 -15.16 -22.92
N ASP A 11 8.37 -13.98 -22.47
CA ASP A 11 9.26 -12.87 -22.12
C ASP A 11 9.76 -13.01 -20.67
N GLU A 12 11.07 -12.88 -20.42
CA GLU A 12 11.63 -13.09 -19.08
C GLU A 12 11.34 -11.89 -18.14
N GLU A 13 11.19 -10.70 -18.71
CA GLU A 13 10.91 -9.45 -18.02
C GLU A 13 9.50 -9.37 -17.45
N GLU A 14 8.51 -10.00 -18.10
CA GLU A 14 7.08 -9.89 -17.78
C GLU A 14 6.34 -11.23 -17.94
N SER A 15 5.69 -11.70 -16.88
CA SER A 15 4.74 -12.82 -16.93
C SER A 15 3.32 -12.30 -16.75
N ARG A 16 2.41 -12.62 -17.68
CA ARG A 16 1.02 -12.15 -17.70
C ARG A 16 0.01 -13.30 -17.72
N MET A 17 -1.15 -13.07 -17.13
CA MET A 17 -2.27 -14.01 -17.15
C MET A 17 -3.60 -13.28 -17.24
N ALA A 18 -4.48 -13.75 -18.13
CA ALA A 18 -5.81 -13.22 -18.36
C ALA A 18 -6.88 -14.31 -18.26
N ILE A 19 -8.07 -13.96 -17.79
CA ILE A 19 -9.30 -14.76 -18.02
C ILE A 19 -10.22 -13.97 -18.94
N VAL A 20 -10.64 -14.61 -20.03
CA VAL A 20 -11.55 -14.05 -21.03
C VAL A 20 -12.88 -14.79 -20.99
N GLU A 21 -13.98 -14.04 -21.06
CA GLU A 21 -15.33 -14.56 -21.26
C GLU A 21 -16.03 -13.77 -22.38
N ASN A 22 -16.46 -14.45 -23.44
CA ASN A 22 -17.12 -13.84 -24.60
C ASN A 22 -16.36 -12.63 -25.19
N GLY A 23 -15.02 -12.70 -25.23
CA GLY A 23 -14.14 -11.61 -25.69
C GLY A 23 -13.89 -10.48 -24.68
N LYS A 24 -14.60 -10.41 -23.55
CA LYS A 24 -14.32 -9.43 -22.48
C LYS A 24 -13.28 -9.98 -21.51
N LEU A 25 -12.28 -9.17 -21.17
CA LEU A 25 -11.30 -9.45 -20.11
C LEU A 25 -11.99 -9.37 -18.73
N VAL A 26 -11.94 -10.43 -17.93
CA VAL A 26 -12.67 -10.56 -16.65
C VAL A 26 -11.76 -10.46 -15.43
N GLU A 27 -10.57 -11.05 -15.51
CA GLU A 27 -9.50 -11.07 -14.50
C GLU A 27 -8.17 -10.93 -15.22
N PHE A 28 -7.21 -10.24 -14.59
CA PHE A 28 -5.85 -10.04 -15.10
C PHE A 28 -4.84 -10.17 -13.94
N ASN A 29 -3.62 -10.59 -14.25
CA ASN A 29 -2.50 -10.59 -13.30
C ASN A 29 -1.18 -10.46 -14.06
N ILE A 30 -0.22 -9.76 -13.45
CA ILE A 30 1.11 -9.47 -13.99
C ILE A 30 2.17 -9.72 -12.89
N LYS A 31 3.34 -10.19 -13.31
CA LYS A 31 4.57 -10.21 -12.52
C LYS A 31 5.71 -9.70 -13.40
N MET A 32 6.40 -8.63 -12.97
CA MET A 32 7.63 -8.18 -13.62
C MET A 32 8.86 -8.73 -12.90
N ALA A 33 9.95 -9.00 -13.64
CA ALA A 33 11.21 -9.48 -13.09
C ALA A 33 11.87 -8.47 -12.13
N VAL A 34 11.81 -7.17 -12.46
CA VAL A 34 12.40 -6.07 -11.68
C VAL A 34 11.77 -5.94 -10.29
N ARG A 35 10.50 -6.35 -10.11
CA ARG A 35 9.74 -6.19 -8.87
C ARG A 35 9.05 -7.50 -8.48
N GLU A 36 9.83 -8.51 -8.14
CA GLU A 36 9.27 -9.78 -7.65
C GLU A 36 8.53 -9.59 -6.30
N PRO A 37 7.26 -10.02 -6.18
CA PRO A 37 6.52 -9.94 -4.92
C PRO A 37 7.10 -10.91 -3.89
N ILE A 38 7.44 -10.41 -2.71
CA ILE A 38 7.94 -11.18 -1.57
C ILE A 38 6.82 -11.74 -0.68
N THR A 39 5.56 -11.35 -0.90
CA THR A 39 4.40 -11.86 -0.16
C THR A 39 4.31 -13.39 -0.26
N GLY A 40 4.23 -14.06 0.89
CA GLY A 40 4.18 -15.51 1.00
C GLY A 40 5.55 -16.20 1.15
N ASN A 41 6.66 -15.51 0.84
CA ASN A 41 8.01 -16.04 1.07
C ASN A 41 8.24 -16.33 2.55
N ILE A 42 9.04 -17.37 2.84
CA ILE A 42 9.43 -17.78 4.20
C ILE A 42 10.94 -17.67 4.35
N TYR A 43 11.35 -16.96 5.40
CA TYR A 43 12.74 -16.69 5.75
C TYR A 43 13.08 -17.28 7.12
N LYS A 44 14.35 -17.62 7.32
CA LYS A 44 14.97 -17.73 8.64
C LYS A 44 15.39 -16.32 9.04
N GLY A 45 14.91 -15.82 10.17
CA GLY A 45 15.22 -14.47 10.65
C GLY A 45 15.68 -14.46 12.10
N ILE A 46 16.26 -13.34 12.54
CA ILE A 46 16.77 -13.12 13.90
C ILE A 46 15.98 -11.98 14.55
N VAL A 47 15.43 -12.20 15.75
CA VAL A 47 14.78 -11.14 16.53
C VAL A 47 15.82 -10.08 16.92
N ARG A 48 15.74 -8.88 16.35
CA ARG A 48 16.67 -7.76 16.64
C ARG A 48 16.24 -6.91 17.84
N SER A 49 14.93 -6.77 18.08
CA SER A 49 14.40 -6.15 19.31
C SER A 49 12.94 -6.53 19.56
N VAL A 50 12.49 -6.41 20.81
CA VAL A 50 11.10 -6.66 21.21
C VAL A 50 10.55 -5.41 21.92
N GLN A 51 9.49 -4.84 21.36
CA GLN A 51 8.93 -3.55 21.76
C GLN A 51 7.58 -3.75 22.47
N LYS A 52 7.61 -3.81 23.80
CA LYS A 52 6.41 -4.06 24.64
C LYS A 52 5.27 -3.07 24.35
N GLY A 53 5.58 -1.78 24.19
CA GLY A 53 4.58 -0.73 23.89
C GLY A 53 3.90 -0.86 22.52
N LEU A 54 4.56 -1.48 21.54
CA LEU A 54 3.98 -1.80 20.23
C LEU A 54 3.35 -3.20 20.18
N ARG A 55 3.49 -3.99 21.26
CA ARG A 55 3.15 -5.43 21.33
C ARG A 55 3.70 -6.21 20.14
N ALA A 56 4.93 -5.90 19.73
CA ALA A 56 5.57 -6.42 18.53
C ALA A 56 7.09 -6.60 18.69
N ALA A 57 7.70 -7.36 17.79
CA ALA A 57 9.13 -7.53 17.63
C ALA A 57 9.59 -7.08 16.24
N PHE A 58 10.85 -6.66 16.13
CA PHE A 58 11.52 -6.40 14.86
C PHE A 58 12.47 -7.56 14.54
N VAL A 59 12.31 -8.14 13.36
CA VAL A 59 13.06 -9.32 12.90
C VAL A 59 13.89 -8.93 11.68
N ASP A 60 15.18 -9.22 11.73
CA ASP A 60 16.05 -9.20 10.56
C ASP A 60 15.83 -10.50 9.77
N TYR A 61 15.47 -10.38 8.50
CA TYR A 61 15.24 -11.49 7.58
C TYR A 61 16.06 -11.35 6.28
N GLY A 62 17.11 -10.51 6.28
CA GLY A 62 18.02 -10.31 5.15
C GLY A 62 17.57 -9.23 4.15
N ALA A 63 16.53 -8.46 4.47
CA ALA A 63 16.10 -7.29 3.71
C ALA A 63 16.73 -6.00 4.23
N ALA A 64 16.62 -4.91 3.46
CA ALA A 64 17.15 -3.59 3.81
C ALA A 64 16.50 -2.95 5.06
N LYS A 65 15.36 -3.48 5.53
CA LYS A 65 14.71 -3.07 6.79
C LYS A 65 14.29 -4.30 7.60
N ASN A 66 14.28 -4.14 8.93
CA ASN A 66 13.71 -5.15 9.81
C ASN A 66 12.19 -5.25 9.60
N GLY A 67 11.68 -6.49 9.46
CA GLY A 67 10.26 -6.75 9.39
C GLY A 67 9.58 -6.64 10.75
N PHE A 68 8.31 -6.25 10.73
CA PHE A 68 7.46 -6.06 11.89
C PHE A 68 6.63 -7.32 12.18
N LEU A 69 6.94 -7.99 13.30
CA LEU A 69 6.28 -9.22 13.77
C LEU A 69 5.42 -8.91 15.01
N PRO A 70 4.08 -8.85 14.91
CA PRO A 70 3.22 -8.67 16.09
C PRO A 70 3.33 -9.87 17.03
N LEU A 71 3.35 -9.65 18.36
CA LEU A 71 3.53 -10.74 19.34
C LEU A 71 2.37 -11.76 19.35
N ARG A 72 1.16 -11.36 18.92
CA ARG A 72 0.01 -12.26 18.72
C ARG A 72 0.16 -13.20 17.50
N ASP A 73 1.08 -12.86 16.60
CA ASP A 73 1.35 -13.55 15.33
C ASP A 73 2.67 -14.37 15.46
N VAL A 74 3.12 -14.59 16.71
CA VAL A 74 4.18 -15.51 17.14
C VAL A 74 3.57 -16.87 17.50
N SER A 75 4.19 -17.96 17.07
CA SER A 75 3.84 -19.34 17.39
C SER A 75 4.49 -19.76 18.70
N ASP A 76 3.82 -20.61 19.47
CA ASP A 76 4.27 -21.05 20.79
C ASP A 76 5.63 -21.78 20.76
N GLU A 77 6.09 -22.32 19.60
CA GLU A 77 7.46 -22.87 19.44
C GLU A 77 8.58 -21.82 19.64
N TYR A 78 8.26 -20.53 19.49
CA TYR A 78 9.19 -19.40 19.66
C TYR A 78 9.03 -18.63 20.97
N LEU A 79 8.11 -19.05 21.84
CA LEU A 79 7.93 -18.46 23.16
C LEU A 79 8.67 -19.28 24.22
N ASP A 80 9.11 -18.61 25.27
CA ASP A 80 9.59 -19.26 26.49
C ASP A 80 8.43 -19.52 27.47
N LYS A 81 8.69 -20.22 28.58
CA LYS A 81 7.65 -20.68 29.53
C LYS A 81 6.77 -19.55 30.07
N ASP A 82 7.29 -18.33 30.15
CA ASP A 82 6.60 -17.13 30.62
C ASP A 82 5.86 -16.38 29.49
N GLY A 83 5.74 -16.97 28.29
CA GLY A 83 5.17 -16.35 27.10
C GLY A 83 6.06 -15.29 26.44
N GLY A 84 7.35 -15.24 26.80
CA GLY A 84 8.31 -14.26 26.32
C GLY A 84 8.91 -14.62 24.95
N LEU A 85 9.08 -13.62 24.07
CA LEU A 85 9.97 -13.69 22.91
C LEU A 85 11.22 -12.86 23.21
N HIS A 86 12.40 -13.37 22.87
CA HIS A 86 13.68 -12.79 23.25
C HIS A 86 14.55 -12.39 22.04
N THR A 87 15.30 -11.29 22.19
CA THR A 87 16.30 -10.83 21.21
C THR A 87 17.36 -11.90 20.97
N GLY A 88 17.78 -12.05 19.71
CA GLY A 88 18.76 -13.05 19.28
C GLY A 88 18.17 -14.42 18.89
N ARG A 89 16.90 -14.71 19.22
CA ARG A 89 16.25 -15.97 18.84
C ARG A 89 16.10 -16.05 17.31
N GLU A 90 16.49 -17.18 16.72
CA GLU A 90 16.16 -17.51 15.34
C GLU A 90 14.67 -17.89 15.24
N VAL A 91 13.98 -17.40 14.20
CA VAL A 91 12.54 -17.59 13.98
C VAL A 91 12.26 -17.86 12.49
N PHE A 92 11.31 -18.74 12.17
CA PHE A 92 10.77 -18.82 10.81
C PHE A 92 9.66 -17.78 10.63
N VAL A 93 9.83 -16.89 9.66
CA VAL A 93 8.91 -15.80 9.37
C VAL A 93 8.43 -15.83 7.93
N GLN A 94 7.11 -15.79 7.75
CA GLN A 94 6.45 -15.60 6.47
C GLN A 94 6.07 -14.12 6.28
N VAL A 95 6.31 -13.57 5.09
CA VAL A 95 5.86 -12.21 4.73
C VAL A 95 4.37 -12.21 4.45
N VAL A 96 3.61 -11.50 5.29
CA VAL A 96 2.15 -11.31 5.18
C VAL A 96 1.81 -10.08 4.35
N ARG A 97 2.66 -9.03 4.42
CA ARG A 97 2.57 -7.82 3.60
C ARG A 97 3.97 -7.28 3.34
N GLU A 98 4.18 -6.74 2.15
CA GLU A 98 5.45 -6.18 1.69
C GLU A 98 5.75 -4.83 2.35
N GLU A 99 6.96 -4.30 2.16
CA GLU A 99 7.32 -2.98 2.66
C GLU A 99 6.50 -1.88 1.95
N LYS A 100 6.02 -0.87 2.71
CA LYS A 100 5.41 0.33 2.11
C LYS A 100 6.08 1.59 2.66
N GLY A 101 6.85 2.26 1.80
CA GLY A 101 7.58 3.48 2.11
C GLY A 101 8.53 3.28 3.29
N ALA A 102 8.32 4.04 4.37
CA ALA A 102 9.11 3.95 5.59
C ALA A 102 8.89 2.65 6.39
N LYS A 103 7.79 1.91 6.18
CA LYS A 103 7.42 0.73 6.99
C LYS A 103 7.97 -0.55 6.35
N GLY A 104 8.77 -1.31 7.10
CA GLY A 104 9.24 -2.64 6.73
C GLY A 104 8.10 -3.68 6.65
N ALA A 105 8.39 -4.86 6.10
CA ALA A 105 7.39 -5.89 5.83
C ALA A 105 6.65 -6.37 7.10
N MET A 106 5.37 -6.72 6.96
CA MET A 106 4.61 -7.37 8.03
C MET A 106 4.87 -8.87 8.03
N LEU A 107 5.32 -9.41 9.15
CA LEU A 107 5.73 -10.81 9.31
C LEU A 107 4.76 -11.59 10.22
N THR A 108 4.73 -12.91 10.05
CA THR A 108 4.16 -13.86 11.02
C THR A 108 5.03 -15.10 11.11
N THR A 109 5.03 -15.78 12.26
CA THR A 109 5.60 -17.14 12.40
C THR A 109 4.52 -18.23 12.29
N LEU A 110 3.24 -17.83 12.19
CA LEU A 110 2.11 -18.71 11.93
C LEU A 110 2.05 -19.04 10.42
N ILE A 111 3.06 -19.76 9.96
CA ILE A 111 3.26 -20.12 8.55
C ILE A 111 1.97 -20.67 7.93
N SER A 112 1.66 -20.23 6.72
CA SER A 112 0.54 -20.69 5.91
C SER A 112 1.02 -21.13 4.53
N LEU A 113 0.68 -22.36 4.12
CA LEU A 113 1.01 -22.89 2.80
C LEU A 113 -0.27 -23.09 1.98
N PRO A 114 -0.65 -22.15 1.11
CA PRO A 114 -1.84 -22.26 0.28
C PRO A 114 -1.64 -23.26 -0.86
N GLY A 115 -2.35 -24.39 -0.77
CA GLY A 115 -2.68 -25.27 -1.88
C GLY A 115 -3.90 -24.75 -2.65
N ARG A 116 -4.46 -25.55 -3.56
CA ARG A 116 -5.62 -25.14 -4.38
C ARG A 116 -6.94 -25.23 -3.63
N TYR A 117 -7.13 -26.30 -2.87
CA TYR A 117 -8.38 -26.59 -2.15
C TYR A 117 -8.24 -26.40 -0.64
N THR A 118 -7.00 -26.43 -0.13
CA THR A 118 -6.64 -26.33 1.28
C THR A 118 -5.54 -25.29 1.50
N VAL A 119 -5.45 -24.74 2.71
CA VAL A 119 -4.28 -24.02 3.21
C VAL A 119 -3.77 -24.81 4.40
N LEU A 120 -2.53 -25.31 4.33
CA LEU A 120 -1.90 -25.99 5.46
C LEU A 120 -1.37 -24.96 6.46
N MET A 121 -1.64 -25.20 7.75
CA MET A 121 -1.16 -24.41 8.88
C MET A 121 -0.25 -25.31 9.74
N PRO A 122 1.02 -25.52 9.37
CA PRO A 122 1.88 -26.51 10.02
C PRO A 122 2.26 -26.16 11.48
N ASN A 123 2.14 -24.89 11.86
CA ASN A 123 2.50 -24.34 13.17
C ASN A 123 1.26 -24.01 14.04
N ARG A 124 0.09 -24.60 13.73
CA ARG A 124 -1.18 -24.33 14.43
C ARG A 124 -2.19 -25.45 14.19
N ASP A 125 -2.55 -26.19 15.22
CA ASP A 125 -3.61 -27.20 15.14
C ASP A 125 -5.01 -26.54 15.12
N SER A 126 -5.48 -26.21 13.92
CA SER A 126 -6.82 -25.70 13.71
C SER A 126 -7.37 -26.13 12.35
N LYS A 127 -8.45 -26.92 12.37
CA LYS A 127 -9.28 -27.19 11.18
C LYS A 127 -10.26 -26.03 10.96
N GLY A 128 -10.38 -25.53 9.73
CA GLY A 128 -11.33 -24.45 9.40
C GLY A 128 -11.94 -24.51 8.00
N VAL A 129 -13.08 -23.84 7.82
CA VAL A 129 -13.73 -23.64 6.51
C VAL A 129 -13.67 -22.16 6.14
N SER A 130 -13.40 -21.84 4.88
CA SER A 130 -13.35 -20.46 4.35
C SER A 130 -14.58 -19.64 4.74
N ARG A 131 -14.37 -18.42 5.26
CA ARG A 131 -15.44 -17.50 5.70
C ARG A 131 -16.38 -17.03 4.58
N ARG A 132 -16.07 -17.31 3.30
CA ARG A 132 -16.98 -17.08 2.15
C ARG A 132 -18.00 -18.20 1.93
N ILE A 133 -17.91 -19.29 2.68
CA ILE A 133 -18.87 -20.40 2.59
C ILE A 133 -19.96 -20.09 3.62
N GLU A 134 -20.89 -19.23 3.18
CA GLU A 134 -22.01 -18.73 3.99
C GLU A 134 -23.15 -19.74 4.10
N ASP A 135 -23.26 -20.67 3.14
CA ASP A 135 -24.18 -21.81 3.19
C ASP A 135 -23.73 -22.80 4.29
N GLU A 136 -24.52 -22.91 5.37
CA GLU A 136 -24.19 -23.78 6.49
C GLU A 136 -24.37 -25.28 6.16
N ALA A 137 -25.16 -25.64 5.14
CA ALA A 137 -25.27 -27.03 4.72
C ALA A 137 -24.00 -27.51 4.02
N ASP A 138 -23.43 -26.73 3.09
CA ASP A 138 -22.12 -26.97 2.50
C ASP A 138 -20.99 -26.88 3.54
N ARG A 139 -21.06 -25.91 4.46
CA ARG A 139 -20.12 -25.80 5.58
C ARG A 139 -20.17 -27.03 6.50
N LYS A 140 -21.35 -27.61 6.75
CA LYS A 140 -21.53 -28.86 7.52
C LYS A 140 -20.98 -30.09 6.77
N LYS A 141 -21.26 -30.23 5.48
CA LYS A 141 -20.68 -31.28 4.61
C LYS A 141 -19.15 -31.22 4.63
N LEU A 142 -18.58 -30.01 4.50
CA LEU A 142 -17.12 -29.83 4.50
C LEU A 142 -16.49 -30.15 5.85
N LYS A 143 -17.08 -29.73 6.99
CA LYS A 143 -16.62 -30.13 8.34
C LYS A 143 -16.52 -31.66 8.46
N GLN A 144 -17.58 -32.38 8.11
CA GLN A 144 -17.60 -33.85 8.15
C GLN A 144 -16.46 -34.48 7.31
N VAL A 145 -16.21 -33.99 6.09
CA VAL A 145 -15.10 -34.46 5.25
C VAL A 145 -13.72 -34.08 5.80
N MET A 146 -13.61 -32.98 6.56
CA MET A 146 -12.37 -32.52 7.18
C MET A 146 -12.02 -33.30 8.45
N ASP A 147 -13.00 -33.66 9.27
CA ASP A 147 -12.79 -34.48 10.48
C ASP A 147 -12.23 -35.85 10.09
N ASP A 148 -12.79 -36.39 9.01
CA ASP A 148 -12.44 -37.63 8.31
C ASP A 148 -11.04 -37.61 7.64
N ILE A 149 -10.34 -36.45 7.67
CA ILE A 149 -8.91 -36.30 7.30
C ILE A 149 -8.06 -36.23 8.58
N ARG A 150 -7.26 -37.27 8.81
CA ARG A 150 -6.25 -37.30 9.88
C ARG A 150 -5.05 -36.44 9.49
N ALA A 151 -4.92 -35.28 10.14
CA ALA A 151 -3.68 -34.53 10.17
C ALA A 151 -2.67 -35.16 11.16
N LYS A 152 -1.46 -34.61 11.21
CA LYS A 152 -0.53 -34.85 12.33
C LYS A 152 -0.80 -33.84 13.44
N GLU A 153 -0.51 -34.23 14.67
CA GLU A 153 -0.52 -33.33 15.84
C GLU A 153 0.22 -32.03 15.54
N GLY A 154 -0.40 -30.88 15.86
CA GLY A 154 0.13 -29.54 15.59
C GLY A 154 -0.18 -28.98 14.19
N MET A 155 -0.63 -29.79 13.24
CA MET A 155 -0.85 -29.38 11.84
C MET A 155 -2.33 -29.18 11.49
N GLY A 156 -2.80 -27.94 11.51
CA GLY A 156 -4.14 -27.57 11.05
C GLY A 156 -4.22 -27.41 9.53
N PHE A 157 -5.46 -27.29 9.01
CA PHE A 157 -5.70 -26.87 7.64
C PHE A 157 -7.06 -26.18 7.45
N ILE A 158 -7.13 -25.27 6.48
CA ILE A 158 -8.35 -24.52 6.14
C ILE A 158 -8.80 -24.88 4.72
N VAL A 159 -10.06 -25.31 4.54
CA VAL A 159 -10.63 -25.55 3.21
C VAL A 159 -10.98 -24.21 2.54
N ARG A 160 -10.41 -23.99 1.36
CA ARG A 160 -10.61 -22.79 0.51
C ARG A 160 -11.95 -22.86 -0.22
N THR A 161 -12.44 -21.72 -0.70
CA THR A 161 -13.68 -21.63 -1.50
C THR A 161 -13.65 -22.50 -2.78
N ALA A 162 -12.47 -22.74 -3.38
CA ALA A 162 -12.33 -23.68 -4.50
C ALA A 162 -12.51 -25.17 -4.10
N GLY A 163 -12.50 -25.47 -2.79
CA GLY A 163 -12.74 -26.79 -2.21
C GLY A 163 -14.22 -27.16 -2.04
N ILE A 164 -15.16 -26.22 -2.28
CA ILE A 164 -16.60 -26.52 -2.32
C ILE A 164 -16.87 -27.60 -3.37
N ASN A 165 -17.73 -28.57 -3.04
CA ASN A 165 -18.09 -29.70 -3.90
C ASN A 165 -16.89 -30.52 -4.43
N ARG A 166 -15.77 -30.54 -3.69
CA ARG A 166 -14.63 -31.44 -3.93
C ARG A 166 -14.72 -32.70 -3.08
N THR A 167 -14.22 -33.80 -3.62
CA THR A 167 -14.17 -35.10 -2.93
C THR A 167 -13.10 -35.12 -1.84
N LYS A 168 -13.28 -35.96 -0.81
CA LYS A 168 -12.26 -36.27 0.22
C LYS A 168 -10.88 -36.58 -0.41
N GLN A 169 -10.87 -37.29 -1.55
CA GLN A 169 -9.63 -37.64 -2.26
C GLN A 169 -8.95 -36.46 -2.98
N GLU A 170 -9.68 -35.44 -3.42
CA GLU A 170 -9.10 -34.19 -3.95
C GLU A 170 -8.51 -33.34 -2.81
N LEU A 171 -9.26 -33.16 -1.72
CA LEU A 171 -8.80 -32.42 -0.54
C LEU A 171 -7.56 -33.07 0.11
N LEU A 172 -7.57 -34.39 0.27
CA LEU A 172 -6.46 -35.15 0.85
C LEU A 172 -5.19 -35.08 0.00
N ARG A 173 -5.29 -35.06 -1.34
CA ARG A 173 -4.11 -34.92 -2.22
C ARG A 173 -3.46 -33.55 -2.10
N ASP A 174 -4.26 -32.48 -2.10
CA ASP A 174 -3.78 -31.11 -1.94
C ASP A 174 -3.11 -30.91 -0.55
N PHE A 175 -3.76 -31.41 0.52
CA PHE A 175 -3.20 -31.43 1.88
C PHE A 175 -1.89 -32.23 1.98
N GLN A 176 -1.83 -33.43 1.39
CA GLN A 176 -0.61 -34.24 1.35
C GLN A 176 0.51 -33.57 0.56
N MET A 177 0.20 -32.86 -0.53
CA MET A 177 1.19 -32.11 -1.31
C MET A 177 1.78 -30.95 -0.50
N MET A 178 0.94 -30.15 0.17
CA MET A 178 1.41 -29.11 1.11
C MET A 178 2.23 -29.70 2.26
N THR A 179 1.85 -30.88 2.77
CA THR A 179 2.59 -31.58 3.84
C THR A 179 3.97 -32.09 3.38
N ARG A 180 4.17 -32.37 2.08
CA ARG A 180 5.49 -32.69 1.51
C ARG A 180 6.32 -31.41 1.36
N LEU A 181 5.74 -30.37 0.76
CA LEU A 181 6.37 -29.06 0.62
C LEU A 181 6.88 -28.53 1.97
N TRP A 182 6.09 -28.62 3.04
CA TRP A 182 6.53 -28.18 4.37
C TRP A 182 7.77 -28.93 4.90
N LYS A 183 7.86 -30.25 4.67
CA LYS A 183 9.04 -31.04 5.06
C LYS A 183 10.28 -30.62 4.27
N GLU A 184 10.11 -30.32 2.98
CA GLU A 184 11.20 -29.82 2.13
C GLU A 184 11.66 -28.43 2.58
N ILE A 185 10.73 -27.56 3.02
CA ILE A 185 11.03 -26.23 3.58
C ILE A 185 11.81 -26.35 4.89
N ARG A 186 11.34 -27.13 5.88
CA ARG A 186 12.08 -27.37 7.13
C ARG A 186 13.47 -28.00 6.85
N LYS A 187 13.54 -29.05 6.02
CA LYS A 187 14.83 -29.69 5.65
C LYS A 187 15.82 -28.74 4.96
N LYS A 188 15.35 -27.80 4.15
CA LYS A 188 16.22 -26.75 3.59
C LYS A 188 16.73 -25.81 4.68
N ALA A 189 15.85 -25.38 5.58
CA ALA A 189 16.19 -24.46 6.66
C ALA A 189 17.24 -24.99 7.64
N ASP A 190 17.24 -26.30 7.91
CA ASP A 190 18.20 -26.96 8.81
C ASP A 190 19.66 -26.75 8.39
N GLY A 191 19.92 -26.57 7.09
CA GLY A 191 21.25 -26.31 6.52
C GLY A 191 21.62 -24.84 6.36
N MET A 192 20.82 -23.89 6.88
CA MET A 192 20.97 -22.46 6.61
C MET A 192 21.14 -21.64 7.90
N ALA A 193 22.16 -20.80 7.95
CA ALA A 193 22.31 -19.77 8.97
C ALA A 193 21.30 -18.63 8.75
N ALA A 194 20.83 -17.98 9.81
CA ALA A 194 20.01 -16.77 9.69
C ALA A 194 20.89 -15.50 9.52
N PRO A 195 20.40 -14.46 8.83
CA PRO A 195 19.14 -14.42 8.09
C PRO A 195 19.25 -15.01 6.68
N ALA A 196 18.22 -15.74 6.21
CA ALA A 196 18.21 -16.29 4.85
C ALA A 196 16.80 -16.64 4.31
N LEU A 197 16.63 -16.61 2.99
CA LEU A 197 15.40 -17.04 2.29
C LEU A 197 15.35 -18.57 2.16
N ILE A 198 14.36 -19.21 2.78
CA ILE A 198 14.18 -20.68 2.76
C ILE A 198 13.28 -21.10 1.59
N TYR A 199 12.18 -20.35 1.40
CA TYR A 199 11.15 -20.63 0.40
C TYR A 199 10.69 -19.33 -0.25
N LYS A 200 10.92 -19.23 -1.56
CA LYS A 200 10.29 -18.25 -2.44
C LYS A 200 8.90 -18.78 -2.80
N GLU A 201 7.88 -17.92 -2.69
CA GLU A 201 6.50 -18.29 -2.99
C GLU A 201 6.34 -18.75 -4.44
N SER A 202 5.46 -19.75 -4.61
CA SER A 202 5.27 -20.51 -5.84
C SER A 202 5.23 -19.66 -7.11
N ASP A 203 5.79 -20.25 -8.17
CA ASP A 203 5.84 -19.74 -9.54
C ASP A 203 4.53 -19.07 -10.01
N PHE A 204 4.65 -18.09 -10.90
CA PHE A 204 3.54 -17.29 -11.42
C PHE A 204 2.43 -18.14 -12.04
N ALA A 205 2.78 -19.13 -12.87
CA ALA A 205 1.78 -19.98 -13.54
C ALA A 205 1.15 -21.00 -12.57
N ILE A 206 1.91 -21.50 -11.59
CA ILE A 206 1.36 -22.29 -10.47
C ILE A 206 0.38 -21.44 -9.64
N ARG A 207 0.74 -20.19 -9.34
CA ARG A 207 -0.06 -19.22 -8.58
C ARG A 207 -1.36 -18.88 -9.31
N ALA A 208 -1.32 -18.69 -10.63
CA ALA A 208 -2.50 -18.56 -11.48
C ALA A 208 -3.41 -19.80 -11.38
N LEU A 209 -2.88 -21.02 -11.59
CA LEU A 209 -3.64 -22.26 -11.47
C LEU A 209 -4.23 -22.49 -10.08
N ARG A 210 -3.58 -21.98 -9.03
CA ARG A 210 -4.04 -22.09 -7.65
C ARG A 210 -5.16 -21.10 -7.34
N ASP A 211 -4.99 -19.84 -7.70
CA ASP A 211 -5.80 -18.72 -7.18
C ASP A 211 -6.83 -18.17 -8.19
N TYR A 212 -6.80 -18.64 -9.44
CA TYR A 212 -7.69 -18.20 -10.52
C TYR A 212 -8.43 -19.34 -11.25
N PHE A 213 -7.91 -20.57 -11.31
CA PHE A 213 -8.53 -21.64 -12.09
C PHE A 213 -9.80 -22.21 -11.42
N THR A 214 -10.97 -21.85 -11.98
CA THR A 214 -12.31 -22.34 -11.63
C THR A 214 -12.85 -23.37 -12.64
N SER A 215 -13.88 -24.13 -12.28
CA SER A 215 -14.39 -25.27 -13.08
C SER A 215 -15.22 -24.90 -14.31
N ASP A 216 -15.52 -23.61 -14.51
CA ASP A 216 -16.14 -23.03 -15.70
C ASP A 216 -15.13 -22.59 -16.77
N ILE A 217 -13.83 -22.64 -16.45
CA ILE A 217 -12.74 -22.46 -17.42
C ILE A 217 -12.58 -23.76 -18.22
N LYS A 218 -12.93 -23.71 -19.51
CA LYS A 218 -12.94 -24.88 -20.42
C LYS A 218 -11.56 -25.22 -20.99
N GLU A 219 -10.66 -24.25 -21.04
CA GLU A 219 -9.36 -24.35 -21.69
C GLU A 219 -8.38 -23.36 -21.05
N ILE A 220 -7.13 -23.79 -20.92
CA ILE A 220 -6.00 -22.99 -20.46
C ILE A 220 -4.94 -23.04 -21.56
N LEU A 221 -4.69 -21.90 -22.21
CA LEU A 221 -3.65 -21.74 -23.20
C LEU A 221 -2.40 -21.15 -22.55
N VAL A 222 -1.25 -21.70 -22.90
CA VAL A 222 0.08 -21.31 -22.39
C VAL A 222 0.99 -21.21 -23.60
N ASP A 223 1.77 -20.15 -23.71
CA ASP A 223 2.68 -19.92 -24.84
C ASP A 223 4.03 -20.64 -24.66
N ASP A 224 4.63 -20.60 -23.47
CA ASP A 224 5.90 -21.27 -23.16
C ASP A 224 5.73 -22.80 -22.90
N PRO A 225 6.48 -23.67 -23.62
CA PRO A 225 6.56 -25.11 -23.36
C PRO A 225 7.03 -25.53 -21.96
N GLU A 226 7.94 -24.81 -21.30
CA GLU A 226 8.45 -25.19 -19.97
C GLU A 226 7.46 -24.83 -18.86
N THR A 227 6.86 -23.64 -18.92
CA THR A 227 5.72 -23.22 -18.09
C THR A 227 4.56 -24.20 -18.24
N LEU A 228 4.22 -24.61 -19.47
CA LEU A 228 3.21 -25.64 -19.72
C LEU A 228 3.53 -26.98 -19.03
N LYS A 229 4.80 -27.37 -18.98
CA LYS A 229 5.30 -28.59 -18.33
C LYS A 229 5.23 -28.48 -16.80
N VAL A 230 5.61 -27.33 -16.23
CA VAL A 230 5.44 -26.99 -14.79
C VAL A 230 3.95 -27.03 -14.40
N MET A 231 3.09 -26.32 -15.13
CA MET A 231 1.64 -26.29 -14.94
C MET A 231 1.01 -27.69 -15.00
N LYS A 232 1.41 -28.51 -15.98
CA LYS A 232 0.92 -29.90 -16.10
C LYS A 232 1.41 -30.78 -14.96
N ASN A 233 2.63 -30.60 -14.46
CA ASN A 233 3.12 -31.33 -13.29
C ASN A 233 2.34 -30.98 -12.02
N TYR A 234 2.08 -29.69 -11.78
CA TYR A 234 1.22 -29.25 -10.67
C TYR A 234 -0.21 -29.82 -10.79
N CYS A 235 -0.83 -29.74 -11.97
CA CYS A 235 -2.16 -30.32 -12.17
C CYS A 235 -2.19 -31.86 -12.08
N ARG A 236 -1.13 -32.58 -12.46
CA ARG A 236 -1.02 -34.04 -12.22
C ARG A 236 -1.03 -34.39 -10.74
N ALA A 237 -0.47 -33.55 -9.87
CA ALA A 237 -0.48 -33.79 -8.43
C ALA A 237 -1.85 -33.47 -7.79
N VAL A 238 -2.43 -32.30 -8.12
CA VAL A 238 -3.64 -31.78 -7.45
C VAL A 238 -4.94 -32.22 -8.09
N SER A 239 -5.06 -32.15 -9.42
CA SER A 239 -6.31 -32.40 -10.15
C SER A 239 -6.06 -33.06 -11.51
N PRO A 240 -5.78 -34.38 -11.53
CA PRO A 240 -5.40 -35.11 -12.76
C PRO A 240 -6.41 -34.99 -13.90
N ARG A 241 -7.70 -34.84 -13.58
CA ARG A 241 -8.79 -34.68 -14.54
C ARG A 241 -8.64 -33.41 -15.41
N SER A 242 -8.06 -32.34 -14.86
CA SER A 242 -7.87 -31.06 -15.55
C SER A 242 -6.59 -30.98 -16.40
N VAL A 243 -5.74 -32.01 -16.43
CA VAL A 243 -4.47 -31.97 -17.18
C VAL A 243 -4.69 -31.82 -18.69
N LYS A 244 -5.81 -32.32 -19.23
CA LYS A 244 -6.21 -32.17 -20.65
C LYS A 244 -6.72 -30.76 -21.00
N THR A 245 -7.06 -29.95 -19.99
CA THR A 245 -7.52 -28.56 -20.15
C THR A 245 -6.36 -27.63 -20.54
N ILE A 246 -5.11 -27.97 -20.19
CA ILE A 246 -3.93 -27.13 -20.41
C ILE A 246 -3.23 -27.49 -21.72
N ARG A 247 -3.11 -26.53 -22.64
CA ARG A 247 -2.60 -26.72 -24.01
C ARG A 247 -1.49 -25.72 -24.33
N LEU A 248 -0.60 -26.12 -25.24
CA LEU A 248 0.39 -25.22 -25.83
C LEU A 248 -0.31 -24.37 -26.88
N TYR A 249 -0.14 -23.05 -26.80
CA TYR A 249 -0.43 -22.13 -27.88
C TYR A 249 0.72 -22.19 -28.92
N LYS A 250 0.39 -22.16 -30.20
CA LYS A 250 1.33 -22.52 -31.29
C LYS A 250 1.26 -21.62 -32.53
N GLU A 251 0.49 -20.55 -32.45
CA GLU A 251 0.29 -19.64 -33.59
C GLU A 251 1.23 -18.46 -33.46
N GLU A 252 1.67 -17.89 -34.59
CA GLU A 252 2.71 -16.86 -34.65
C GLU A 252 2.26 -15.50 -34.07
N ALA A 253 0.97 -15.19 -34.17
CA ALA A 253 0.38 -14.00 -33.56
C ALA A 253 0.34 -14.15 -32.02
N PRO A 254 0.72 -13.13 -31.23
CA PRO A 254 0.73 -13.23 -29.77
C PRO A 254 -0.61 -13.65 -29.16
N ILE A 255 -0.53 -14.40 -28.06
CA ILE A 255 -1.69 -15.05 -27.41
C ILE A 255 -2.77 -14.05 -26.95
N PHE A 256 -2.42 -12.80 -26.66
CA PHE A 256 -3.37 -11.76 -26.23
C PHE A 256 -3.97 -10.98 -27.42
N ASP A 257 -3.18 -10.71 -28.47
CA ASP A 257 -3.64 -10.07 -29.70
C ASP A 257 -4.71 -10.90 -30.41
N LYS A 258 -4.47 -12.22 -30.55
CA LYS A 258 -5.47 -13.14 -31.13
C LYS A 258 -6.84 -13.06 -30.44
N TYR A 259 -6.85 -12.78 -29.14
CA TYR A 259 -8.07 -12.69 -28.34
C TYR A 259 -8.61 -11.25 -28.20
N ASN A 260 -7.97 -10.27 -28.85
CA ASN A 260 -8.33 -8.85 -28.83
C ASN A 260 -8.45 -8.29 -27.39
N ILE A 261 -7.54 -8.69 -26.50
CA ILE A 261 -7.49 -8.20 -25.12
C ILE A 261 -6.37 -7.19 -24.85
N GLU A 262 -5.42 -6.99 -25.76
CA GLU A 262 -4.30 -6.07 -25.52
C GLU A 262 -4.77 -4.62 -25.33
N ASP A 263 -5.70 -4.13 -26.15
CA ASP A 263 -6.38 -2.83 -25.94
C ASP A 263 -7.15 -2.78 -24.61
N GLN A 264 -7.74 -3.90 -24.19
CA GLN A 264 -8.46 -4.00 -22.91
C GLN A 264 -7.51 -3.98 -21.71
N ILE A 265 -6.27 -4.48 -21.87
CA ILE A 265 -5.19 -4.41 -20.88
C ILE A 265 -4.63 -2.98 -20.83
N ASN A 266 -4.36 -2.36 -21.98
CA ASN A 266 -3.91 -0.97 -22.08
C ASN A 266 -4.94 0.03 -21.51
N ALA A 267 -6.23 -0.29 -21.53
CA ALA A 267 -7.28 0.48 -20.86
C ALA A 267 -7.27 0.35 -19.32
N ILE A 268 -6.64 -0.68 -18.74
CA ILE A 268 -6.51 -0.84 -17.28
C ILE A 268 -5.64 0.27 -16.66
N TYR A 269 -4.65 0.76 -17.41
CA TYR A 269 -3.74 1.81 -16.96
C TYR A 269 -4.29 3.24 -17.09
N ARG A 270 -5.43 3.42 -17.78
CA ARG A 270 -6.04 4.73 -17.98
C ARG A 270 -6.89 5.11 -16.76
N GLU A 271 -6.77 6.36 -16.32
CA GLU A 271 -7.60 6.95 -15.27
C GLU A 271 -9.09 6.93 -15.65
N ARG A 272 -9.39 7.36 -16.88
CA ARG A 272 -10.72 7.37 -17.50
C ARG A 272 -11.01 6.06 -18.26
N VAL A 273 -12.19 5.49 -18.07
CA VAL A 273 -12.70 4.29 -18.76
C VAL A 273 -14.09 4.59 -19.34
N GLU A 274 -14.25 4.40 -20.65
CA GLU A 274 -15.54 4.61 -21.34
C GLU A 274 -16.52 3.44 -21.11
N LEU A 275 -17.81 3.77 -21.04
CA LEU A 275 -18.95 2.84 -20.92
C LEU A 275 -19.64 2.67 -22.28
N LYS A 276 -20.33 1.55 -22.53
CA LYS A 276 -21.00 1.28 -23.82
C LYS A 276 -22.14 2.27 -24.09
N SER A 277 -22.75 2.80 -23.02
CA SER A 277 -23.75 3.87 -23.06
C SER A 277 -23.20 5.24 -23.49
N GLY A 278 -21.87 5.38 -23.61
CA GLY A 278 -21.18 6.64 -23.94
C GLY A 278 -20.89 7.54 -22.75
N GLY A 279 -21.24 7.12 -21.53
CA GLY A 279 -20.70 7.69 -20.29
C GLY A 279 -19.27 7.20 -20.00
N SER A 280 -18.68 7.67 -18.91
CA SER A 280 -17.31 7.30 -18.52
C SER A 280 -17.13 7.31 -17.01
N ILE A 281 -16.36 6.36 -16.48
CA ILE A 281 -15.89 6.39 -15.09
C ILE A 281 -14.46 6.93 -15.04
N ILE A 282 -14.14 7.71 -14.00
CA ILE A 282 -12.81 8.26 -13.71
C ILE A 282 -12.35 7.64 -12.38
N ILE A 283 -11.10 7.16 -12.32
CA ILE A 283 -10.58 6.40 -11.17
C ILE A 283 -9.26 7.04 -10.69
N GLU A 284 -9.29 7.70 -9.53
CA GLU A 284 -8.18 8.44 -8.93
C GLU A 284 -7.70 7.81 -7.60
N PRO A 285 -6.48 7.24 -7.54
CA PRO A 285 -5.89 6.78 -6.28
C PRO A 285 -5.25 7.95 -5.50
N THR A 286 -5.75 8.24 -4.29
CA THR A 286 -5.09 9.18 -3.34
C THR A 286 -4.18 8.44 -2.36
N GLU A 287 -3.52 9.16 -1.44
CA GLU A 287 -2.69 8.54 -0.39
C GLU A 287 -3.49 7.59 0.54
N ALA A 288 -4.75 7.96 0.84
CA ALA A 288 -5.56 7.31 1.88
C ALA A 288 -6.72 6.46 1.35
N LEU A 289 -7.35 6.89 0.25
CA LEU A 289 -8.52 6.26 -0.36
C LEU A 289 -8.52 6.40 -1.88
N ILE A 290 -9.37 5.66 -2.58
CA ILE A 290 -9.52 5.75 -4.03
C ILE A 290 -10.88 6.39 -4.34
N THR A 291 -10.89 7.50 -5.06
CA THR A 291 -12.11 8.14 -5.58
C THR A 291 -12.46 7.56 -6.96
N ILE A 292 -13.75 7.39 -7.19
CA ILE A 292 -14.30 6.98 -8.48
C ILE A 292 -15.51 7.86 -8.79
N ASP A 293 -15.48 8.54 -9.93
CA ASP A 293 -16.52 9.46 -10.41
C ASP A 293 -17.22 8.86 -11.66
N VAL A 294 -18.52 9.07 -11.80
CA VAL A 294 -19.37 8.49 -12.86
C VAL A 294 -20.00 9.61 -13.69
N ASN A 295 -19.50 9.82 -14.91
CA ASN A 295 -20.02 10.83 -15.83
C ASN A 295 -21.02 10.23 -16.81
N SER A 296 -22.17 10.90 -17.00
CA SER A 296 -23.05 10.65 -18.14
C SER A 296 -22.43 11.21 -19.44
N GLY A 297 -22.64 10.48 -20.53
CA GLY A 297 -22.19 10.91 -21.86
C GLY A 297 -23.04 12.03 -22.44
N ARG A 298 -22.64 12.57 -23.60
CA ARG A 298 -23.49 13.46 -24.42
C ARG A 298 -24.65 12.68 -25.04
N SER A 299 -25.65 12.32 -24.23
CA SER A 299 -26.81 11.53 -24.63
C SER A 299 -28.00 12.45 -24.92
N HIS A 300 -28.41 12.56 -26.18
CA HIS A 300 -29.52 13.43 -26.62
C HIS A 300 -30.92 12.85 -26.32
N LYS A 301 -31.10 12.17 -25.17
CA LYS A 301 -32.38 11.57 -24.76
C LYS A 301 -33.22 12.59 -24.00
N ARG A 302 -34.55 12.48 -24.13
CA ARG A 302 -35.52 13.37 -23.46
C ARG A 302 -35.70 13.09 -21.97
N ASP A 303 -35.21 11.95 -21.49
CA ASP A 303 -35.28 11.51 -20.09
C ASP A 303 -33.87 11.46 -19.51
N ALA A 304 -33.62 12.34 -18.54
CA ALA A 304 -32.34 12.44 -17.86
C ALA A 304 -32.21 11.40 -16.73
N GLU A 305 -33.28 11.12 -15.97
CA GLU A 305 -33.21 10.20 -14.82
C GLU A 305 -33.01 8.75 -15.28
N GLU A 306 -33.74 8.31 -16.30
CA GLU A 306 -33.55 6.99 -16.91
C GLU A 306 -32.17 6.85 -17.59
N THR A 307 -31.57 7.97 -18.00
CA THR A 307 -30.19 7.98 -18.53
C THR A 307 -29.16 7.85 -17.40
N SER A 308 -29.33 8.59 -16.29
CA SER A 308 -28.49 8.47 -15.08
C SER A 308 -28.56 7.06 -14.50
N TYR A 309 -29.77 6.51 -14.31
CA TYR A 309 -29.97 5.17 -13.76
C TYR A 309 -29.27 4.08 -14.59
N ARG A 310 -29.46 4.07 -15.92
CA ARG A 310 -28.77 3.13 -16.82
C ARG A 310 -27.26 3.29 -16.81
N THR A 311 -26.75 4.53 -16.74
CA THR A 311 -25.31 4.79 -16.67
C THR A 311 -24.73 4.29 -15.35
N ASN A 312 -25.42 4.51 -14.22
CA ASN A 312 -25.01 4.02 -12.90
C ASN A 312 -25.03 2.48 -12.81
N LEU A 313 -26.03 1.80 -13.41
CA LEU A 313 -26.07 0.34 -13.50
C LEU A 313 -24.86 -0.23 -14.28
N GLU A 314 -24.51 0.38 -15.41
CA GLU A 314 -23.34 -0.05 -16.20
C GLU A 314 -22.02 0.28 -15.48
N ALA A 315 -21.92 1.46 -14.87
CA ALA A 315 -20.78 1.86 -14.05
C ALA A 315 -20.58 0.90 -12.88
N ALA A 316 -21.63 0.44 -12.19
CA ALA A 316 -21.51 -0.52 -11.10
C ALA A 316 -20.83 -1.84 -11.54
N GLU A 317 -21.20 -2.41 -12.69
CA GLU A 317 -20.55 -3.61 -13.23
C GLU A 317 -19.10 -3.36 -13.64
N GLU A 318 -18.85 -2.22 -14.30
CA GLU A 318 -17.53 -1.91 -14.84
C GLU A 318 -16.54 -1.49 -13.75
N ILE A 319 -16.96 -0.74 -12.73
CA ILE A 319 -16.17 -0.43 -11.54
C ILE A 319 -15.80 -1.73 -10.80
N ALA A 320 -16.77 -2.63 -10.57
CA ALA A 320 -16.50 -3.93 -9.95
C ALA A 320 -15.47 -4.74 -10.76
N ARG A 321 -15.46 -4.63 -12.09
CA ARG A 321 -14.43 -5.21 -12.96
C ARG A 321 -13.08 -4.51 -12.81
N GLN A 322 -13.02 -3.18 -12.90
CA GLN A 322 -11.77 -2.40 -12.79
C GLN A 322 -11.08 -2.60 -11.44
N LEU A 323 -11.84 -2.69 -10.33
CA LEU A 323 -11.31 -2.98 -8.99
C LEU A 323 -10.56 -4.33 -8.92
N ARG A 324 -11.01 -5.34 -9.68
CA ARG A 324 -10.30 -6.63 -9.81
C ARG A 324 -9.09 -6.53 -10.74
N LEU A 325 -9.27 -5.97 -11.94
CA LEU A 325 -8.22 -5.87 -12.96
C LEU A 325 -7.00 -5.06 -12.51
N ARG A 326 -7.21 -4.03 -11.68
CA ARG A 326 -6.17 -3.16 -11.11
C ARG A 326 -5.62 -3.65 -9.75
N ASP A 327 -6.24 -4.67 -9.15
CA ASP A 327 -6.24 -5.02 -7.70
C ASP A 327 -6.27 -3.80 -6.75
N LEU A 328 -7.15 -2.83 -7.05
CA LEU A 328 -7.36 -1.65 -6.21
C LEU A 328 -7.90 -2.06 -4.84
N GLY A 329 -7.27 -1.62 -3.76
CA GLY A 329 -7.65 -2.03 -2.40
C GLY A 329 -7.19 -1.05 -1.34
N GLY A 330 -8.00 -0.93 -0.30
CA GLY A 330 -8.04 0.19 0.63
C GLY A 330 -9.49 0.59 0.90
N LEU A 331 -9.69 1.85 1.32
CA LEU A 331 -11.00 2.49 1.24
C LEU A 331 -11.22 2.97 -0.21
N ILE A 332 -12.43 2.76 -0.73
CA ILE A 332 -12.86 3.20 -2.06
C ILE A 332 -14.18 3.94 -1.88
N VAL A 333 -14.30 5.05 -2.58
CA VAL A 333 -15.42 6.00 -2.53
C VAL A 333 -15.91 6.16 -3.96
N ILE A 334 -17.18 5.85 -4.22
CA ILE A 334 -17.79 5.93 -5.55
C ILE A 334 -18.87 7.01 -5.52
N ASP A 335 -18.71 8.04 -6.33
CA ASP A 335 -19.73 9.06 -6.58
C ASP A 335 -20.55 8.63 -7.81
N PHE A 336 -21.84 8.33 -7.59
CA PHE A 336 -22.76 7.95 -8.65
C PHE A 336 -23.60 9.16 -9.05
N ILE A 337 -24.04 9.22 -10.30
CA ILE A 337 -24.91 10.31 -10.79
C ILE A 337 -26.19 10.33 -9.94
N ASP A 338 -26.63 11.51 -9.49
CA ASP A 338 -27.86 11.68 -8.71
C ASP A 338 -29.08 11.00 -9.35
N MET A 339 -29.89 10.35 -8.51
CA MET A 339 -31.14 9.66 -8.86
C MET A 339 -32.22 10.03 -7.85
N ALA A 340 -33.44 10.33 -8.32
CA ALA A 340 -34.52 10.79 -7.44
C ALA A 340 -35.34 9.61 -6.86
N ASP A 341 -35.62 8.57 -7.66
CA ASP A 341 -36.27 7.36 -7.12
C ASP A 341 -35.29 6.52 -6.29
N ARG A 342 -35.65 6.30 -5.02
CA ARG A 342 -34.96 5.38 -4.10
C ARG A 342 -34.90 3.94 -4.61
N LYS A 343 -35.77 3.54 -5.54
CA LYS A 343 -35.68 2.25 -6.24
C LYS A 343 -34.44 2.18 -7.13
N HIS A 344 -34.14 3.23 -7.90
CA HIS A 344 -32.95 3.28 -8.75
C HIS A 344 -31.67 3.18 -7.91
N ILE A 345 -31.61 3.89 -6.78
CA ILE A 345 -30.55 3.79 -5.77
C ILE A 345 -30.38 2.34 -5.27
N ALA A 346 -31.46 1.71 -4.80
CA ALA A 346 -31.43 0.34 -4.27
C ALA A 346 -31.12 -0.74 -5.35
N ASP A 347 -31.49 -0.49 -6.60
CA ASP A 347 -31.20 -1.37 -7.73
C ASP A 347 -29.72 -1.28 -8.14
N VAL A 348 -29.12 -0.09 -8.11
CA VAL A 348 -27.67 0.11 -8.29
C VAL A 348 -26.87 -0.53 -7.15
N GLU A 349 -27.27 -0.34 -5.88
CA GLU A 349 -26.67 -1.04 -4.73
C GLU A 349 -26.69 -2.57 -4.92
N ARG A 350 -27.84 -3.11 -5.36
CA ARG A 350 -28.01 -4.54 -5.62
C ARG A 350 -27.11 -5.02 -6.77
N ASN A 351 -27.05 -4.29 -7.88
CA ASN A 351 -26.22 -4.69 -9.03
C ASN A 351 -24.72 -4.65 -8.67
N PHE A 352 -24.26 -3.61 -7.97
CA PHE A 352 -22.88 -3.51 -7.50
C PHE A 352 -22.52 -4.66 -6.55
N LYS A 353 -23.41 -4.97 -5.60
CA LYS A 353 -23.23 -6.11 -4.68
C LYS A 353 -23.16 -7.46 -5.40
N GLU A 354 -23.94 -7.65 -6.46
CA GLU A 354 -23.90 -8.87 -7.28
C GLU A 354 -22.58 -8.98 -8.08
N ALA A 355 -22.21 -7.92 -8.80
CA ALA A 355 -20.98 -7.86 -9.58
C ALA A 355 -19.71 -8.08 -8.73
N MET A 356 -19.76 -7.67 -7.45
CA MET A 356 -18.70 -7.87 -6.46
C MET A 356 -18.65 -9.26 -5.82
N LYS A 357 -19.67 -10.13 -5.95
CA LYS A 357 -19.59 -11.53 -5.46
C LYS A 357 -18.48 -12.33 -6.14
N SER A 358 -18.13 -11.98 -7.38
CA SER A 358 -17.05 -12.62 -8.13
C SER A 358 -15.65 -12.26 -7.61
N ASP A 359 -15.52 -11.24 -6.76
CA ASP A 359 -14.22 -10.77 -6.27
C ASP A 359 -13.61 -11.72 -5.24
N ARG A 360 -12.32 -12.02 -5.46
CA ARG A 360 -11.54 -12.93 -4.63
C ARG A 360 -10.91 -12.22 -3.43
N SER A 361 -11.12 -10.92 -3.20
CA SER A 361 -10.71 -10.13 -2.02
C SER A 361 -11.85 -9.95 -0.99
N ARG A 362 -11.55 -9.71 0.30
CA ARG A 362 -12.61 -9.42 1.28
C ARG A 362 -13.13 -8.00 1.04
N ILE A 363 -14.45 -7.85 0.97
CA ILE A 363 -15.13 -6.57 0.79
C ILE A 363 -16.05 -6.32 1.99
N GLN A 364 -16.15 -5.06 2.41
CA GLN A 364 -17.21 -4.54 3.26
C GLN A 364 -17.84 -3.37 2.52
N LEU A 365 -19.16 -3.36 2.38
CA LEU A 365 -19.91 -2.47 1.50
C LEU A 365 -20.95 -1.71 2.33
N ALA A 366 -20.94 -0.38 2.25
CA ALA A 366 -21.99 0.48 2.80
C ALA A 366 -23.16 0.60 1.81
N ARG A 367 -24.21 1.31 2.23
CA ARG A 367 -25.25 1.82 1.33
C ARG A 367 -24.82 3.15 0.71
N ILE A 368 -25.53 3.61 -0.31
CA ILE A 368 -25.43 4.99 -0.78
C ILE A 368 -25.82 5.93 0.37
N SER A 369 -24.95 6.90 0.62
CA SER A 369 -25.06 7.87 1.71
C SER A 369 -26.08 8.97 1.38
N LYS A 370 -26.33 9.87 2.34
CA LYS A 370 -27.12 11.09 2.11
C LYS A 370 -26.47 12.09 1.13
N PHE A 371 -25.25 11.81 0.68
CA PHE A 371 -24.45 12.66 -0.23
C PHE A 371 -24.23 12.00 -1.60
N GLY A 372 -25.07 11.04 -2.03
CA GLY A 372 -24.92 10.31 -3.31
C GLY A 372 -23.82 9.24 -3.32
N ILE A 373 -22.76 9.46 -2.54
CA ILE A 373 -21.57 8.61 -2.42
C ILE A 373 -21.88 7.22 -1.84
N LEU A 374 -21.32 6.16 -2.46
CA LEU A 374 -21.22 4.80 -1.95
C LEU A 374 -19.79 4.51 -1.43
N GLU A 375 -19.70 3.96 -0.21
CA GLU A 375 -18.43 3.62 0.44
C GLU A 375 -18.18 2.10 0.46
N LEU A 376 -16.93 1.67 0.21
CA LEU A 376 -16.50 0.30 0.47
C LEU A 376 -15.05 0.18 0.96
N SER A 377 -14.77 -0.90 1.67
CA SER A 377 -13.43 -1.32 2.06
C SER A 377 -13.09 -2.63 1.36
N ARG A 378 -12.08 -2.63 0.48
CA ARG A 378 -11.61 -3.81 -0.27
C ARG A 378 -10.21 -4.21 0.20
N GLN A 379 -10.05 -5.46 0.58
CA GLN A 379 -8.75 -6.01 0.99
C GLN A 379 -7.75 -6.00 -0.20
N LYS A 380 -6.74 -5.13 -0.11
CA LYS A 380 -5.55 -5.21 -0.98
C LYS A 380 -4.81 -6.53 -0.72
N LYS A 381 -4.43 -7.25 -1.78
CA LYS A 381 -3.68 -8.52 -1.68
C LYS A 381 -2.21 -8.36 -2.07
N GLN A 382 -1.98 -7.67 -3.17
CA GLN A 382 -0.67 -7.45 -3.79
C GLN A 382 -0.48 -5.95 -4.06
N SER A 383 0.64 -5.57 -4.67
CA SER A 383 0.73 -4.25 -5.30
C SER A 383 -0.28 -4.13 -6.45
N THR A 384 -0.76 -2.91 -6.72
CA THR A 384 -1.66 -2.66 -7.87
C THR A 384 -0.91 -2.85 -9.18
N ILE A 385 -1.63 -3.04 -10.28
CA ILE A 385 -1.04 -3.18 -11.62
C ILE A 385 -0.11 -2.00 -11.97
N GLN A 386 -0.46 -0.78 -11.53
CA GLN A 386 0.31 0.44 -11.75
C GLN A 386 1.52 0.54 -10.81
N GLU A 387 1.41 0.13 -9.54
CA GLU A 387 2.57 0.02 -8.63
C GLU A 387 3.59 -1.05 -9.09
N ILE A 388 3.15 -2.06 -9.85
CA ILE A 388 4.04 -3.07 -10.43
C ILE A 388 4.79 -2.52 -11.65
N SER A 389 4.09 -1.80 -12.53
CA SER A 389 4.56 -1.50 -13.89
C SER A 389 5.08 -0.06 -14.11
N TYR A 390 4.83 0.86 -13.18
CA TYR A 390 5.21 2.27 -13.31
C TYR A 390 6.08 2.74 -12.13
N THR A 391 7.02 3.64 -12.44
CA THR A 391 7.76 4.44 -11.46
C THR A 391 7.04 5.78 -11.18
N VAL A 392 7.40 6.43 -10.08
CA VAL A 392 6.93 7.79 -9.78
C VAL A 392 7.73 8.78 -10.62
N CYS A 393 7.06 9.69 -11.32
CA CYS A 393 7.71 10.73 -12.13
C CYS A 393 8.59 11.65 -11.27
N ASP A 394 9.90 11.70 -11.55
CA ASP A 394 10.89 12.45 -10.77
C ASP A 394 10.62 13.97 -10.72
N GLN A 395 10.02 14.52 -11.78
CA GLN A 395 9.78 15.95 -11.96
C GLN A 395 8.65 16.48 -11.06
N CYS A 396 7.54 15.75 -10.95
CA CYS A 396 6.36 16.14 -10.14
C CYS A 396 6.21 15.32 -8.85
N LYS A 397 7.04 14.29 -8.66
CA LYS A 397 7.05 13.35 -7.52
C LYS A 397 5.68 12.72 -7.24
N GLY A 398 4.92 12.48 -8.32
CA GLY A 398 3.58 11.89 -8.29
C GLY A 398 2.42 12.88 -8.14
N SER A 399 2.67 14.18 -8.04
CA SER A 399 1.59 15.17 -7.85
C SER A 399 0.73 15.45 -9.10
N GLY A 400 1.21 15.09 -10.29
CA GLY A 400 0.60 15.48 -11.58
C GLY A 400 0.89 16.92 -12.03
N TRP A 401 1.33 17.80 -11.11
CA TRP A 401 1.54 19.23 -11.39
C TRP A 401 3.02 19.61 -11.33
N VAL A 402 3.49 20.39 -12.31
CA VAL A 402 4.83 21.03 -12.27
C VAL A 402 4.66 22.55 -12.22
N PRO A 403 5.49 23.28 -11.44
CA PRO A 403 5.42 24.74 -11.42
C PRO A 403 5.73 25.36 -12.80
N SER A 404 5.12 26.51 -13.09
CA SER A 404 5.32 27.21 -14.36
C SER A 404 6.70 27.89 -14.44
N ILE A 405 7.16 28.17 -15.67
CA ILE A 405 8.49 28.78 -15.91
C ILE A 405 8.56 30.16 -15.26
N GLU A 406 7.48 30.95 -15.36
CA GLU A 406 7.38 32.30 -14.81
C GLU A 406 7.44 32.29 -13.28
N TYR A 407 6.80 31.30 -12.64
CA TYR A 407 6.83 31.12 -11.19
C TYR A 407 8.23 30.72 -10.69
N LEU A 408 8.87 29.76 -11.38
CA LEU A 408 10.23 29.30 -11.07
C LEU A 408 11.26 30.42 -11.26
N ALA A 409 11.20 31.13 -12.40
CA ALA A 409 12.06 32.26 -12.68
C ALA A 409 11.84 33.41 -11.68
N LEU A 410 10.59 33.75 -11.34
CA LEU A 410 10.31 34.80 -10.36
C LEU A 410 10.79 34.44 -8.95
N ASN A 411 10.67 33.17 -8.54
CA ASN A 411 11.21 32.71 -7.25
C ASN A 411 12.74 32.65 -7.24
N THR A 412 13.36 32.26 -8.35
CA THR A 412 14.82 32.33 -8.53
C THR A 412 15.30 33.76 -8.46
N PHE A 413 14.69 34.69 -9.19
CA PHE A 413 14.99 36.13 -9.12
C PHE A 413 14.80 36.71 -7.71
N ARG A 414 13.78 36.27 -6.96
CA ARG A 414 13.59 36.61 -5.54
C ARG A 414 14.67 36.04 -4.62
N LYS A 415 15.34 34.94 -5.00
CA LYS A 415 16.52 34.41 -4.31
C LYS A 415 17.76 35.23 -4.67
N ILE A 416 18.04 35.47 -5.96
CA ILE A 416 19.13 36.36 -6.44
C ILE A 416 19.09 37.69 -5.69
N LYS A 417 17.94 38.36 -5.68
CA LYS A 417 17.76 39.64 -4.97
C LYS A 417 18.00 39.53 -3.46
N ARG A 418 17.74 38.37 -2.84
CA ARG A 418 17.96 38.16 -1.39
C ARG A 418 19.44 37.99 -1.08
N GLU A 419 20.16 37.21 -1.88
CA GLU A 419 21.59 37.00 -1.69
C GLU A 419 22.40 38.26 -2.02
N ALA A 420 22.03 39.01 -3.07
CA ALA A 420 22.64 40.31 -3.41
C ALA A 420 22.38 41.42 -2.36
N VAL A 421 21.23 41.37 -1.66
CA VAL A 421 20.97 42.23 -0.48
C VAL A 421 21.67 41.70 0.77
N GLY A 422 22.08 40.43 0.78
CA GLY A 422 22.86 39.82 1.85
C GLY A 422 24.27 40.41 1.91
N ARG A 423 24.71 40.82 3.10
CA ARG A 423 26.06 41.36 3.28
C ARG A 423 27.11 40.32 2.93
N GLY A 424 27.91 40.59 1.91
CA GLY A 424 29.14 39.87 1.61
C GLY A 424 29.11 38.92 0.42
N ALA A 425 28.12 38.97 -0.48
CA ALA A 425 28.28 38.38 -1.81
C ALA A 425 29.21 39.25 -2.69
N SER A 426 29.96 38.61 -3.59
CA SER A 426 30.65 39.27 -4.72
C SER A 426 30.19 38.71 -6.06
N GLU A 427 29.98 37.41 -6.13
CA GLU A 427 29.49 36.72 -7.35
C GLU A 427 28.41 35.70 -6.96
N ILE A 428 27.39 35.58 -7.80
CA ILE A 428 26.31 34.60 -7.65
C ILE A 428 26.25 33.81 -8.97
N GLU A 429 26.75 32.56 -8.95
CA GLU A 429 26.65 31.63 -10.06
C GLU A 429 25.43 30.73 -9.87
N ILE A 430 24.67 30.49 -10.94
CA ILE A 430 23.40 29.78 -10.87
C ILE A 430 23.24 28.85 -12.06
N THR A 431 23.21 27.55 -11.83
CA THR A 431 22.84 26.56 -12.84
C THR A 431 21.35 26.25 -12.71
N LEU A 432 20.59 26.42 -13.80
CA LEU A 432 19.14 26.24 -13.84
C LEU A 432 18.74 25.41 -15.07
N PRO A 433 17.53 24.82 -15.09
CA PRO A 433 16.94 24.29 -16.31
C PRO A 433 16.90 25.34 -17.42
N THR A 434 17.26 24.96 -18.65
CA THR A 434 17.42 25.89 -19.80
C THR A 434 16.24 26.84 -20.02
N ASP A 435 14.99 26.37 -19.88
CA ASP A 435 13.77 27.20 -19.95
C ASP A 435 13.82 28.40 -18.96
N VAL A 436 14.20 28.11 -17.72
CA VAL A 436 14.19 29.06 -16.59
C VAL A 436 15.35 30.03 -16.71
N ALA A 437 16.53 29.53 -17.11
CA ALA A 437 17.69 30.35 -17.44
C ALA A 437 17.37 31.33 -18.60
N SER A 438 16.77 30.84 -19.68
CA SER A 438 16.36 31.65 -20.83
C SER A 438 15.33 32.72 -20.45
N TYR A 439 14.31 32.38 -19.65
CA TYR A 439 13.34 33.35 -19.16
C TYR A 439 14.00 34.45 -18.31
N LEU A 440 14.93 34.09 -17.43
CA LEU A 440 15.68 35.08 -16.63
C LEU A 440 16.54 35.99 -17.51
N LEU A 441 17.35 35.40 -18.39
CA LEU A 441 18.29 36.09 -19.27
C LEU A 441 17.63 36.91 -20.37
N ASN A 442 16.32 36.77 -20.61
CA ASN A 442 15.59 37.57 -21.60
C ASN A 442 14.49 38.44 -20.95
N ASN A 443 13.55 37.84 -20.21
CA ASN A 443 12.39 38.54 -19.62
C ASN A 443 12.69 39.23 -18.28
N LYS A 444 13.86 38.97 -17.66
CA LYS A 444 14.33 39.61 -16.41
C LYS A 444 15.71 40.24 -16.49
N ARG A 445 16.36 40.26 -17.67
CA ARG A 445 17.69 40.89 -17.89
C ARG A 445 17.76 42.31 -17.31
N SER A 446 16.72 43.12 -17.55
CA SER A 446 16.69 44.52 -17.12
C SER A 446 16.69 44.70 -15.60
N GLU A 447 16.05 43.78 -14.87
CA GLU A 447 16.01 43.83 -13.41
C GLU A 447 17.21 43.12 -12.77
N ILE A 448 17.81 42.13 -13.44
CA ILE A 448 19.07 41.50 -13.01
C ILE A 448 20.19 42.53 -13.05
N SER A 449 20.44 43.20 -14.18
CA SER A 449 21.54 44.17 -14.26
C SER A 449 21.35 45.42 -13.39
N ARG A 450 20.11 45.74 -13.00
CA ARG A 450 19.83 46.74 -11.94
C ARG A 450 20.21 46.24 -10.54
N LEU A 451 20.11 44.94 -10.25
CA LEU A 451 20.61 44.36 -8.99
C LEU A 451 22.14 44.32 -8.99
N GLU A 452 22.75 43.91 -10.10
CA GLU A 452 24.22 43.89 -10.24
C GLU A 452 24.83 45.27 -9.96
N GLN A 453 24.29 46.31 -10.59
CA GLN A 453 24.72 47.70 -10.38
C GLN A 453 24.38 48.27 -8.99
N ALA A 454 23.26 47.87 -8.38
CA ALA A 454 22.82 48.43 -7.09
C ALA A 454 23.50 47.81 -5.87
N TYR A 455 24.08 46.61 -6.01
CA TYR A 455 24.71 45.87 -4.91
C TYR A 455 26.17 45.51 -5.15
N ASP A 456 26.74 45.85 -6.32
CA ASP A 456 28.13 45.56 -6.70
C ASP A 456 28.40 44.03 -6.69
N VAL A 457 27.58 43.28 -7.42
CA VAL A 457 27.60 41.81 -7.48
C VAL A 457 27.45 41.34 -8.93
N SER A 458 28.27 40.40 -9.40
CA SER A 458 28.10 39.77 -10.72
C SER A 458 27.16 38.56 -10.63
N VAL A 459 26.19 38.43 -11.55
CA VAL A 459 25.19 37.35 -11.54
C VAL A 459 25.31 36.48 -12.80
N TYR A 460 25.99 35.34 -12.67
CA TYR A 460 26.17 34.38 -13.76
C TYR A 460 25.02 33.36 -13.76
N ILE A 461 24.30 33.24 -14.88
CA ILE A 461 23.18 32.30 -15.03
C ILE A 461 23.49 31.33 -16.19
N ALA A 462 23.62 30.05 -15.87
CA ALA A 462 23.85 28.97 -16.81
C ALA A 462 22.59 28.11 -17.01
N GLY A 463 22.37 27.66 -18.25
CA GLY A 463 21.32 26.71 -18.59
C GLY A 463 21.86 25.28 -18.66
N SER A 464 21.24 24.35 -17.96
CA SER A 464 21.49 22.91 -18.03
C SER A 464 20.27 22.15 -18.56
N THR A 465 20.53 21.13 -19.37
CA THR A 465 19.51 20.23 -19.93
C THR A 465 19.31 18.95 -19.11
N GLY A 466 20.25 18.61 -18.22
CA GLY A 466 20.19 17.40 -17.38
C GLY A 466 19.58 17.62 -15.99
N MET A 467 19.20 18.85 -15.66
CA MET A 467 18.67 19.25 -14.34
C MET A 467 17.14 19.19 -14.31
N ALA A 468 16.54 18.71 -13.21
CA ALA A 468 15.08 18.64 -13.11
C ALA A 468 14.45 20.05 -13.04
N ARG A 469 13.21 20.19 -13.51
CA ARG A 469 12.54 21.50 -13.69
C ARG A 469 12.40 22.32 -12.40
N THR A 470 12.47 21.68 -11.23
CA THR A 470 12.38 22.31 -9.90
C THR A 470 13.72 22.43 -9.17
N GLU A 471 14.80 21.93 -9.77
CA GLU A 471 16.16 22.05 -9.25
C GLU A 471 16.81 23.36 -9.70
N GLY A 472 17.90 23.71 -9.03
CA GLY A 472 18.69 24.90 -9.30
C GLY A 472 19.85 24.98 -8.32
N GLU A 473 21.07 24.95 -8.85
CA GLU A 473 22.29 25.08 -8.06
C GLU A 473 22.65 26.57 -7.93
N PHE A 474 23.15 26.96 -6.76
CA PHE A 474 23.51 28.35 -6.47
C PHE A 474 24.84 28.34 -5.73
N ASN A 475 25.92 28.73 -6.42
CA ASN A 475 27.19 29.02 -5.79
C ASN A 475 27.25 30.53 -5.48
N ILE A 476 27.71 30.89 -4.27
CA ILE A 476 27.73 32.27 -3.81
C ILE A 476 29.15 32.55 -3.32
N VAL A 477 29.94 33.21 -4.18
CA VAL A 477 31.29 33.65 -3.82
C VAL A 477 31.14 34.82 -2.85
N LYS A 478 31.82 34.71 -1.71
CA LYS A 478 31.82 35.78 -0.72
C LYS A 478 32.94 36.77 -0.99
N ARG A 479 32.62 38.05 -0.87
CA ARG A 479 33.58 39.15 -0.89
C ARG A 479 34.56 38.97 0.27
N VAL A 480 35.81 38.62 -0.04
CA VAL A 480 36.90 38.56 0.93
C VAL A 480 37.23 39.99 1.35
N GLU A 481 37.12 40.30 2.64
CA GLU A 481 37.67 41.56 3.17
C GLU A 481 39.20 41.48 3.10
N PRO A 482 39.89 42.45 2.47
CA PRO A 482 41.34 42.50 2.54
C PRO A 482 41.76 42.72 4.01
N ALA A 483 42.72 41.93 4.49
CA ALA A 483 43.30 42.16 5.80
C ALA A 483 43.89 43.58 5.86
N PRO A 484 43.67 44.34 6.94
CA PRO A 484 44.08 45.74 6.98
C PRO A 484 45.60 45.86 6.92
N GLU A 485 46.11 46.48 5.86
CA GLU A 485 47.51 46.85 5.77
C GLU A 485 47.88 47.82 6.90
N LEU A 486 48.99 47.57 7.57
CA LEU A 486 49.48 48.40 8.66
C LEU A 486 49.91 49.77 8.10
N ALA A 487 49.16 50.81 8.45
CA ALA A 487 49.46 52.18 8.06
C ALA A 487 50.89 52.56 8.50
N GLN A 488 51.70 53.02 7.54
CA GLN A 488 53.07 53.44 7.79
C GLN A 488 53.07 54.75 8.59
N ALA A 489 53.80 54.79 9.70
CA ALA A 489 53.95 55.99 10.52
C ALA A 489 55.04 56.90 9.94
N GLU A 490 54.70 58.17 9.72
CA GLU A 490 55.65 59.20 9.27
C GLU A 490 56.65 59.53 10.39
N THR A 491 57.95 59.57 10.06
CA THR A 491 58.98 60.18 10.91
C THR A 491 60.00 60.95 10.08
N GLU A 492 59.98 62.29 10.20
CA GLU A 492 61.10 63.14 9.78
C GLU A 492 62.09 63.28 10.94
N GLY A 493 63.41 63.22 10.68
CA GLY A 493 64.41 63.49 11.73
C GLY A 493 65.82 62.94 11.48
N ASN A 494 66.67 63.74 10.83
CA ASN A 494 68.15 63.65 10.74
C ASN A 494 68.93 62.62 11.60
N GLY A 495 69.86 61.90 10.95
CA GLY A 495 71.29 62.05 11.34
C GLY A 495 72.15 60.83 11.72
N HIS A 496 72.98 60.39 10.77
CA HIS A 496 74.35 59.84 10.92
C HIS A 496 74.65 58.41 11.47
N GLN A 497 75.44 57.70 10.63
CA GLN A 497 76.52 56.70 10.90
C GLN A 497 76.25 55.30 11.49
N GLU A 498 76.69 54.29 10.71
CA GLU A 498 77.49 53.07 11.06
C GLU A 498 77.28 52.37 12.42
N LYS A 499 77.14 51.03 12.52
CA LYS A 499 77.86 49.94 11.80
C LYS A 499 77.30 48.52 12.13
N THR A 500 77.72 47.51 11.34
CA THR A 500 77.88 46.05 11.66
C THR A 500 76.73 45.19 12.25
N ASP A 501 76.19 44.31 11.40
CA ASP A 501 76.23 42.82 11.48
C ASP A 501 75.40 41.92 12.45
N GLU A 502 75.18 40.69 11.92
CA GLU A 502 74.81 39.38 12.50
C GLU A 502 73.39 39.07 13.08
N LYS A 503 72.65 38.27 12.28
CA LYS A 503 72.03 36.94 12.58
C LYS A 503 71.34 36.71 13.96
N ALA A 504 70.08 36.22 13.93
CA ALA A 504 69.75 34.77 14.11
C ALA A 504 68.29 34.45 14.56
N ALA A 505 67.62 33.62 13.75
CA ALA A 505 66.86 32.40 14.10
C ALA A 505 65.77 32.33 15.22
N ASN A 506 64.60 31.83 14.76
CA ASN A 506 63.83 30.68 15.26
C ASN A 506 62.82 30.73 16.44
N GLN A 507 61.72 29.99 16.19
CA GLN A 507 60.81 29.24 17.11
C GLN A 507 59.89 30.08 18.04
N ALA A 508 58.59 29.79 18.30
CA ALA A 508 57.61 28.69 18.08
C ALA A 508 57.14 28.01 19.38
N ALA A 509 55.84 27.63 19.43
CA ALA A 509 55.07 27.14 20.62
C ALA A 509 54.89 28.23 21.72
N ASP A 510 54.04 28.15 22.76
CA ASP A 510 52.95 27.23 23.21
C ASP A 510 52.12 28.01 24.29
N ASN A 511 50.87 27.73 24.73
CA ASN A 511 49.76 26.82 24.38
C ASN A 511 48.47 27.27 25.13
N LYS A 512 47.30 26.62 24.88
CA LYS A 512 46.14 26.48 25.81
C LYS A 512 45.42 27.78 26.27
N GLU A 513 44.27 27.80 26.99
CA GLU A 513 43.30 26.75 27.38
C GLU A 513 41.81 27.24 27.37
N LYS A 514 40.92 26.45 28.00
CA LYS A 514 39.44 26.37 27.94
C LYS A 514 38.63 27.49 28.67
N PRO A 515 37.27 27.53 28.56
CA PRO A 515 36.45 28.72 28.81
C PRO A 515 35.71 28.75 30.17
N ALA A 516 34.95 29.83 30.39
CA ALA A 516 33.96 29.98 31.48
C ALA A 516 32.56 30.37 30.96
N ASP A 517 31.55 30.08 31.78
CA ASP A 517 30.12 29.89 31.48
C ASP A 517 29.24 31.14 31.79
N GLU A 518 27.91 30.94 31.78
CA GLU A 518 26.87 31.59 32.62
C GLU A 518 25.86 32.59 31.99
N GLN A 519 24.66 32.03 31.75
CA GLN A 519 23.33 32.56 32.13
C GLN A 519 22.51 33.51 31.23
N ARG A 520 21.20 33.52 31.54
CA ARG A 520 20.07 34.16 30.83
C ARG A 520 19.41 35.20 31.75
N PRO A 521 18.43 36.00 31.28
CA PRO A 521 17.04 35.57 31.51
C PRO A 521 16.09 35.80 30.31
N ALA A 522 14.85 35.31 30.43
CA ALA A 522 13.81 35.39 29.39
C ALA A 522 12.64 36.31 29.80
N SER A 523 11.85 36.79 28.83
CA SER A 523 10.55 37.42 29.11
C SER A 523 9.46 37.02 28.10
N ARG A 524 8.21 36.99 28.57
CA ARG A 524 7.01 36.63 27.80
C ARG A 524 6.35 37.91 27.26
N ARG A 525 5.76 37.88 26.06
CA ARG A 525 4.65 38.79 25.69
C ARG A 525 3.59 38.12 24.81
N ARG A 526 2.32 38.45 25.07
CA ARG A 526 1.12 37.86 24.46
C ARG A 526 0.75 38.59 23.15
N ARG A 527 0.21 37.87 22.15
CA ARG A 527 -0.51 38.48 21.01
C ARG A 527 -1.97 38.80 21.40
N PRO A 528 -2.51 40.00 21.12
CA PRO A 528 -3.92 40.31 21.33
C PRO A 528 -4.80 39.90 20.14
N ARG A 529 -6.07 39.56 20.42
CA ARG A 529 -7.12 39.41 19.38
C ARG A 529 -7.61 40.79 18.92
N ARG A 530 -7.86 40.97 17.62
CA ARG A 530 -8.68 42.08 17.08
C ARG A 530 -10.02 41.54 16.56
N ARG A 531 -11.08 42.34 16.63
CA ARG A 531 -12.48 41.96 16.31
C ARG A 531 -13.24 43.22 15.85
N ARG A 532 -14.41 43.02 15.21
CA ARG A 532 -15.35 44.04 14.64
C ARG A 532 -14.95 44.65 13.29
N PRO A 533 -15.91 45.20 12.51
CA PRO A 533 -17.36 45.27 12.75
C PRO A 533 -18.24 44.51 11.73
N ARG A 534 -19.53 44.36 12.06
CA ARG A 534 -20.64 44.32 11.10
C ARG A 534 -21.22 45.74 11.04
N SER A 535 -21.62 46.19 9.86
CA SER A 535 -22.53 47.32 9.64
C SER A 535 -23.33 47.04 8.38
N ALA A 536 -24.62 47.35 8.39
CA ALA A 536 -25.53 47.19 7.25
C ALA A 536 -26.00 48.56 6.76
N ALA A 537 -26.46 48.65 5.51
CA ALA A 537 -27.86 48.98 5.19
C ALA A 537 -28.04 49.35 3.70
N HIS A 538 -29.25 49.07 3.19
CA HIS A 538 -29.94 49.81 2.12
C HIS A 538 -29.40 49.72 0.66
N ALA A 539 -30.25 49.70 -0.38
CA ALA A 539 -31.72 49.62 -0.43
C ALA A 539 -32.23 49.03 -1.76
N ALA A 540 -33.54 48.74 -1.80
CA ALA A 540 -34.42 48.76 -2.97
C ALA A 540 -34.23 47.63 -4.04
N ASN A 541 -35.28 47.13 -4.71
CA ASN A 541 -36.73 47.33 -4.51
C ASN A 541 -37.53 46.19 -5.19
N ASP A 542 -38.83 46.08 -4.83
CA ASP A 542 -39.95 45.56 -5.65
C ASP A 542 -39.92 44.09 -6.15
N ALA A 543 -41.04 43.42 -6.44
CA ALA A 543 -42.44 43.55 -5.97
C ALA A 543 -43.19 42.24 -6.33
N GLU A 544 -44.50 42.19 -6.03
CA GLU A 544 -45.48 41.16 -6.45
C GLU A 544 -45.30 39.73 -5.87
N SER A 545 -46.37 38.93 -5.67
CA SER A 545 -47.64 39.19 -4.96
C SER A 545 -48.39 37.86 -4.78
N THR A 546 -49.01 37.63 -3.60
CA THR A 546 -50.26 36.86 -3.34
C THR A 546 -50.54 35.55 -4.13
N SER A 547 -50.92 34.42 -3.52
CA SER A 547 -51.89 34.29 -2.41
C SER A 547 -51.93 32.88 -1.77
N SER A 548 -52.42 32.81 -0.51
CA SER A 548 -53.35 31.80 0.09
C SER A 548 -53.41 30.34 -0.44
N ASP A 549 -53.52 29.27 0.37
CA ASP A 549 -53.86 29.18 1.81
C ASP A 549 -53.63 27.76 2.41
N LYS A 550 -53.59 27.70 3.76
CA LYS A 550 -53.98 26.57 4.66
C LYS A 550 -53.19 25.23 4.68
N ARG A 551 -53.25 24.64 5.90
CA ARG A 551 -52.81 23.30 6.37
C ARG A 551 -51.29 23.11 6.55
N GLU A 552 -50.81 22.51 7.64
CA GLU A 552 -51.48 22.02 8.87
C GLU A 552 -50.45 22.10 10.03
N GLU A 553 -50.88 22.46 11.24
CA GLU A 553 -50.03 22.37 12.45
C GLU A 553 -50.12 20.97 13.03
N GLU A 554 -48.99 20.30 13.27
CA GLU A 554 -48.95 19.22 14.27
C GLU A 554 -47.58 19.13 14.98
N ALA A 555 -47.63 18.62 16.21
CA ALA A 555 -46.65 18.87 17.27
C ALA A 555 -45.22 18.35 17.01
N ALA A 556 -44.24 19.12 17.47
CA ALA A 556 -42.89 18.62 17.77
C ALA A 556 -42.81 18.11 19.22
N PRO A 557 -42.22 16.92 19.45
CA PRO A 557 -41.63 16.57 20.73
C PRO A 557 -40.15 16.95 20.82
N SER A 558 -39.72 17.21 22.05
CA SER A 558 -38.35 17.43 22.52
C SER A 558 -37.29 16.48 21.95
N ALA A 559 -36.08 17.01 21.74
CA ALA A 559 -34.88 16.20 21.60
C ALA A 559 -34.46 15.61 22.95
N GLU A 560 -34.18 14.31 22.98
CA GLU A 560 -33.38 13.66 24.03
C GLU A 560 -31.98 13.37 23.48
N ASN A 561 -30.97 13.32 24.36
CA ASN A 561 -29.59 13.03 23.98
C ASN A 561 -29.35 11.52 24.14
N ASP A 562 -29.22 10.78 23.04
CA ASP A 562 -28.71 9.41 23.08
C ASP A 562 -27.17 9.44 23.02
N ASP A 563 -26.54 8.99 24.11
CA ASP A 563 -25.08 8.84 24.22
C ASP A 563 -24.53 7.75 23.30
N ILE A 564 -23.30 7.92 22.85
CA ILE A 564 -22.60 6.94 21.99
C ILE A 564 -22.17 5.74 22.86
N PRO A 565 -22.68 4.52 22.64
CA PRO A 565 -22.25 3.35 23.40
C PRO A 565 -20.85 2.91 22.95
N VAL A 566 -19.85 3.20 23.79
CA VAL A 566 -18.49 2.67 23.65
C VAL A 566 -18.52 1.16 23.87
N ILE A 567 -18.21 0.37 22.83
CA ILE A 567 -18.14 -1.10 22.92
C ILE A 567 -16.82 -1.50 23.61
N PRO A 568 -16.84 -2.24 24.73
CA PRO A 568 -15.62 -2.66 25.43
C PRO A 568 -14.78 -3.69 24.66
N GLU A 569 -13.48 -3.74 24.96
CA GLU A 569 -12.67 -4.95 24.77
C GLU A 569 -13.07 -5.98 25.82
N GLU A 570 -13.33 -7.25 25.45
CA GLU A 570 -13.25 -8.48 26.28
C GLU A 570 -13.76 -9.69 25.47
N GLN A 571 -13.50 -10.96 25.78
CA GLN A 571 -12.37 -11.61 26.49
C GLN A 571 -12.20 -13.04 25.90
N VAL A 572 -11.07 -13.70 26.12
CA VAL A 572 -10.86 -15.09 25.62
C VAL A 572 -11.38 -16.11 26.61
N VAL A 573 -12.62 -16.57 26.41
CA VAL A 573 -13.18 -17.71 27.16
C VAL A 573 -12.51 -19.01 26.67
N ARG A 574 -11.80 -19.70 27.56
CA ARG A 574 -11.34 -21.08 27.33
C ARG A 574 -12.45 -22.06 27.64
N SER A 575 -12.70 -23.00 26.73
CA SER A 575 -13.59 -24.14 26.94
C SER A 575 -12.93 -25.20 27.84
N ALA A 576 -13.64 -25.68 28.87
CA ALA A 576 -13.24 -26.81 29.68
C ALA A 576 -14.48 -27.53 30.25
N GLU A 577 -15.00 -28.50 29.51
CA GLU A 577 -15.98 -29.48 29.98
C GLU A 577 -15.54 -30.88 29.51
N GLU A 578 -15.11 -31.72 30.44
CA GLU A 578 -15.08 -33.18 30.28
C GLU A 578 -16.25 -33.76 31.11
N PRO A 579 -16.96 -34.80 30.63
CA PRO A 579 -18.11 -35.35 31.34
C PRO A 579 -17.68 -36.32 32.45
N ASP A 580 -18.16 -36.08 33.67
CA ASP A 580 -17.90 -36.93 34.84
C ASP A 580 -19.20 -37.64 35.26
N ASP A 581 -19.37 -38.91 34.86
CA ASP A 581 -20.53 -39.73 35.24
C ASP A 581 -20.24 -41.25 35.26
N GLU A 582 -19.29 -41.67 36.12
CA GLU A 582 -19.29 -43.02 36.73
C GLU A 582 -18.17 -43.17 37.78
N LYS A 583 -18.49 -43.17 39.10
CA LYS A 583 -17.82 -44.01 40.15
C LYS A 583 -18.26 -43.82 41.61
N ASP A 584 -19.47 -43.35 41.92
CA ASP A 584 -19.91 -43.24 43.32
C ASP A 584 -20.34 -44.60 43.94
N LYS A 585 -19.37 -45.50 44.12
CA LYS A 585 -19.54 -46.84 44.71
C LYS A 585 -18.20 -47.52 45.10
N LYS A 586 -17.30 -46.85 45.86
CA LYS A 586 -16.17 -47.52 46.60
C LYS A 586 -15.28 -46.63 47.53
N LYS A 587 -15.82 -45.69 48.33
CA LYS A 587 -15.01 -44.90 49.30
C LYS A 587 -15.43 -44.98 50.78
N GLY A 588 -16.06 -46.08 51.21
CA GLY A 588 -16.46 -46.31 52.61
C GLY A 588 -15.41 -46.94 53.55
N ILE A 589 -14.21 -47.30 53.08
CA ILE A 589 -13.31 -48.23 53.80
C ILE A 589 -11.99 -47.60 54.30
N VAL A 590 -11.46 -46.58 53.62
CA VAL A 590 -10.06 -46.13 53.85
C VAL A 590 -9.90 -45.17 55.04
N ARG A 591 -10.99 -44.60 55.57
CA ARG A 591 -10.93 -43.58 56.66
C ARG A 591 -10.71 -44.15 58.08
N LYS A 592 -10.45 -45.46 58.21
CA LYS A 592 -10.31 -46.16 59.51
C LYS A 592 -8.86 -46.53 59.91
N PHE A 593 -7.86 -46.26 59.07
CA PHE A 593 -6.46 -46.67 59.30
C PHE A 593 -5.49 -45.56 59.76
N TYR A 594 -5.83 -44.29 59.60
CA TYR A 594 -4.91 -43.16 59.84
C TYR A 594 -4.89 -42.60 61.28
N ASN A 595 -5.53 -43.29 62.23
CA ASN A 595 -5.58 -42.91 63.65
C ASN A 595 -4.91 -43.93 64.59
N LEU A 596 -4.15 -44.89 64.05
CA LEU A 596 -3.45 -45.92 64.85
C LEU A 596 -1.91 -45.78 64.87
N LEU A 597 -1.36 -44.73 64.24
CA LEU A 597 0.06 -44.38 64.27
C LEU A 597 0.20 -42.90 64.66
N LYS A 598 0.12 -42.65 65.97
CA LYS A 598 0.49 -41.38 66.62
C LYS A 598 1.51 -41.67 67.73
N MET A 599 2.78 -41.48 67.40
CA MET A 599 3.85 -41.06 68.30
C MET A 599 4.72 -40.08 67.52
#